data_AF-K3VM01-F1
#
_entry.id   AF-K3VM01-F1
#
_cell.length_a   1.000
_cell.length_b   1.000
_cell.length_c   1.000
_cell.angle_alpha   90.00
_cell.angle_beta   90.00
_cell.angle_gamma   90.00
#
_symmetry.space_group_name_H-M   'P 1'
#
loop_
_entity.id
_entity.type
_entity.pdbx_description
1 polymer ?
#
loop_
_entity_poly.entity_id
_entity_poly.type
_entity_poly.pdbx_seq_one_letter_code
_entity_poly.pdbx_strand_id
1 'polypeptide(L)'
;MAPKSASARGHAFSRVFRLVLTLFIFLSLFVLVQGSADSQDDGNLDKPSMGSAVSEYLFTGKENTTDTCASSDSEAILGTLQRRDTRYFGLMDDRCYKSDTCEAKSDNSCRLGYKKVGFEVCGYWTSKGKAICCEETIAPKTCTWRGSGGDCNGQCHTGEVRLFQSKRGGGFKTESSNYGCDRGWKAFCCEEEEYDELLSGCKWTGCGGKCSEDENSVAYSTQFPRHCSILWFGTHLCCPKSKPEPLIDCHWVGQGDCAENSCANYEVTVGTEGYGGDKDSCAWGRRKALCCQHNPKAITCSRGLCEIDKSYDCGPDKFADWSEASGGLEERGRTSSGRRKLSRKFTMGKNYYFANVTARGYPGSTLQYATALLETAMTGILPNGTQMVTQAIDYKDIYDYWSKDVLPKLPSAGSSRVVKSPNDYFMDRFGSKGNRLPFLLLDRNLNQVKGRIFSDGATVQDPSLFAKLLKATIKGGNGHDGILDPIKWTISVFRYLNRAEVREQIQKNRQGLLAASSQISGAVPRLKRLHEIHQEFDYNWYRARTDNARKWVIGQLDLIENAFQKASPVPANYKTVMDTVAEFKTEARLIKPPPEDPKKYH
;
A
#
# COMPACT_ATOMS: atom_id res chain seq x y z
N MET A 1 -70.95 -21.48 40.93
CA MET A 1 -69.74 -21.28 41.74
C MET A 1 -68.58 -22.03 41.09
N ALA A 2 -67.34 -21.55 41.23
CA ALA A 2 -66.10 -22.21 40.77
C ALA A 2 -65.59 -23.23 41.84
N PRO A 3 -64.37 -23.83 41.82
CA PRO A 3 -63.22 -23.73 40.87
C PRO A 3 -62.50 -25.09 40.49
N LYS A 4 -61.79 -25.19 39.33
CA LYS A 4 -60.30 -25.26 39.07
C LYS A 4 -59.52 -26.52 39.55
N SER A 5 -58.44 -27.04 38.92
CA SER A 5 -57.81 -26.88 37.57
C SER A 5 -56.57 -27.80 37.36
N ALA A 6 -56.32 -28.29 36.12
CA ALA A 6 -55.03 -28.47 35.37
C ALA A 6 -53.70 -28.95 36.05
N SER A 7 -52.73 -29.62 35.40
CA SER A 7 -52.56 -30.29 34.07
C SER A 7 -51.22 -31.08 34.05
N ALA A 8 -51.04 -32.04 33.13
CA ALA A 8 -49.83 -32.88 32.97
C ALA A 8 -49.26 -32.86 31.53
N ARG A 9 -48.00 -33.29 31.32
CA ARG A 9 -47.45 -33.76 30.02
C ARG A 9 -46.07 -34.42 30.15
N GLY A 10 -45.76 -35.36 29.25
CA GLY A 10 -44.45 -36.02 29.14
C GLY A 10 -44.22 -36.67 27.76
N HIS A 11 -43.03 -37.26 27.59
CA HIS A 11 -42.53 -38.08 26.46
C HIS A 11 -42.41 -37.47 25.05
N ALA A 12 -41.17 -37.45 24.52
CA ALA A 12 -40.77 -38.07 23.24
C ALA A 12 -39.27 -37.83 22.93
N PHE A 13 -38.42 -38.85 23.05
CA PHE A 13 -36.99 -38.79 22.65
C PHE A 13 -36.64 -39.99 21.76
N SER A 14 -36.98 -39.91 20.47
CA SER A 14 -36.60 -40.91 19.45
C SER A 14 -36.82 -40.36 18.04
N ARG A 15 -35.79 -39.69 17.45
CA ARG A 15 -35.77 -39.36 16.01
C ARG A 15 -34.44 -38.87 15.39
N VAL A 16 -33.33 -38.79 16.12
CA VAL A 16 -32.06 -38.22 15.58
C VAL A 16 -31.11 -39.27 14.96
N PHE A 17 -31.22 -40.55 15.34
CA PHE A 17 -30.21 -41.58 15.00
C PHE A 17 -30.34 -42.20 13.59
N ARG A 18 -31.20 -41.68 12.69
CA ARG A 18 -31.42 -42.23 11.33
C ARG A 18 -30.93 -41.36 10.17
N LEU A 19 -30.22 -40.26 10.45
CA LEU A 19 -29.75 -39.30 9.41
C LEU A 19 -28.23 -39.34 9.16
N VAL A 20 -27.46 -40.06 9.98
CA VAL A 20 -25.98 -40.08 9.91
C VAL A 20 -25.43 -41.24 9.06
N LEU A 21 -26.21 -42.32 8.85
CA LEU A 21 -25.73 -43.54 8.18
C LEU A 21 -25.86 -43.50 6.65
N THR A 22 -26.61 -42.55 6.07
CA THR A 22 -26.90 -42.51 4.62
C THR A 22 -25.91 -41.66 3.82
N LEU A 23 -25.14 -40.77 4.46
CA LEU A 23 -24.17 -39.90 3.76
C LEU A 23 -22.82 -40.58 3.45
N PHE A 24 -22.49 -41.69 4.13
CA PHE A 24 -21.18 -42.34 4.00
C PHE A 24 -21.08 -43.35 2.84
N ILE A 25 -22.17 -43.62 2.12
CA ILE A 25 -22.22 -44.63 1.05
C ILE A 25 -22.04 -44.02 -0.36
N PHE A 26 -22.12 -42.69 -0.49
CA PHE A 26 -22.11 -42.00 -1.79
C PHE A 26 -20.74 -41.48 -2.28
N LEU A 27 -19.65 -41.68 -1.53
CA LEU A 27 -18.32 -41.11 -1.85
C LEU A 27 -17.25 -42.13 -2.31
N SER A 28 -17.63 -43.39 -2.60
CA SER A 28 -16.66 -44.48 -2.85
C SER A 28 -16.82 -45.18 -4.22
N LEU A 29 -17.53 -44.57 -5.18
CA LEU A 29 -17.75 -45.11 -6.52
C LEU A 29 -17.58 -44.03 -7.61
N PHE A 30 -16.35 -43.59 -7.87
CA PHE A 30 -15.95 -43.02 -9.17
C PHE A 30 -14.43 -43.10 -9.37
N VAL A 31 -13.96 -44.31 -9.67
CA VAL A 31 -12.60 -44.61 -10.18
C VAL A 31 -12.78 -45.61 -11.35
N LEU A 32 -11.92 -45.52 -12.37
CA LEU A 32 -11.91 -46.26 -13.65
C LEU A 32 -12.87 -45.78 -14.75
N VAL A 33 -12.32 -45.00 -15.68
CA VAL A 33 -12.38 -45.30 -17.13
C VAL A 33 -10.97 -45.10 -17.71
N GLN A 34 -10.45 -46.12 -18.40
CA GLN A 34 -9.18 -46.07 -19.15
C GLN A 34 -9.46 -46.05 -20.66
N GLY A 35 -8.58 -45.39 -21.42
CA GLY A 35 -8.23 -45.74 -22.81
C GLY A 35 -9.23 -45.32 -23.91
N SER A 36 -8.80 -45.02 -25.14
CA SER A 36 -7.45 -45.13 -25.75
C SER A 36 -7.35 -44.29 -27.04
N ALA A 37 -6.12 -43.86 -27.38
CA ALA A 37 -5.46 -43.95 -28.71
C ALA A 37 -6.16 -43.36 -29.97
N ASP A 38 -5.51 -42.63 -30.90
CA ASP A 38 -4.13 -42.10 -31.10
C ASP A 38 -4.24 -40.76 -31.91
N SER A 39 -3.25 -40.06 -32.49
CA SER A 39 -1.83 -40.33 -32.82
C SER A 39 -0.97 -39.04 -32.95
N GLN A 40 0.36 -39.25 -33.01
CA GLN A 40 1.45 -38.61 -33.79
C GLN A 40 1.24 -37.25 -34.49
N ASP A 41 2.21 -36.33 -34.62
CA ASP A 41 3.63 -36.18 -34.21
C ASP A 41 4.03 -34.70 -34.52
N ASP A 42 5.14 -34.03 -34.16
CA ASP A 42 6.42 -34.28 -33.44
C ASP A 42 6.83 -32.92 -32.77
N GLY A 43 8.05 -32.77 -32.21
CA GLY A 43 8.80 -31.51 -32.36
C GLY A 43 9.41 -30.85 -31.12
N ASN A 44 9.92 -31.64 -30.18
CA ASN A 44 11.07 -31.37 -29.29
C ASN A 44 11.60 -29.91 -29.07
N LEU A 45 11.60 -29.41 -27.82
CA LEU A 45 12.74 -28.71 -27.17
C LEU A 45 12.50 -28.35 -25.68
N ASP A 46 13.59 -28.07 -24.96
CA ASP A 46 13.71 -28.18 -23.49
C ASP A 46 13.09 -27.08 -22.59
N LYS A 47 12.91 -27.48 -21.32
CA LYS A 47 12.52 -26.70 -20.12
C LYS A 47 13.69 -25.85 -19.55
N PRO A 48 13.47 -24.98 -18.52
CA PRO A 48 12.35 -24.06 -18.27
C PRO A 48 12.81 -22.69 -17.65
N SER A 49 11.84 -21.93 -17.12
CA SER A 49 11.99 -20.79 -16.17
C SER A 49 12.43 -19.44 -16.79
N MET A 50 12.11 -18.28 -16.21
CA MET A 50 11.44 -18.00 -14.93
C MET A 50 10.56 -16.75 -15.08
N GLY A 51 9.27 -16.83 -14.70
CA GLY A 51 8.35 -15.70 -14.82
C GLY A 51 8.53 -14.69 -13.69
N SER A 52 8.66 -13.40 -14.01
CA SER A 52 8.65 -12.31 -13.03
C SER A 52 7.35 -11.51 -13.16
N ALA A 53 6.36 -11.86 -12.33
CA ALA A 53 5.15 -11.09 -12.14
C ALA A 53 5.33 -10.14 -10.95
N VAL A 54 5.29 -8.83 -11.19
CA VAL A 54 5.34 -7.81 -10.13
C VAL A 54 4.09 -6.93 -10.23
N SER A 55 3.06 -7.34 -9.50
CA SER A 55 1.91 -6.49 -9.18
C SER A 55 2.23 -5.63 -7.95
N GLU A 56 1.65 -4.43 -7.85
CA GLU A 56 1.89 -3.52 -6.73
C GLU A 56 0.75 -2.50 -6.58
N TYR A 57 0.15 -2.38 -5.40
CA TYR A 57 -0.95 -1.45 -5.11
C TYR A 57 -0.71 -0.69 -3.80
N LEU A 58 -0.77 0.64 -3.81
CA LEU A 58 -0.37 1.46 -2.66
C LEU A 58 -1.51 2.33 -2.08
N PHE A 59 -1.91 1.97 -0.85
CA PHE A 59 -2.48 2.80 0.23
C PHE A 59 -2.07 4.30 0.36
N THR A 60 -2.96 5.31 0.48
CA THR A 60 -2.60 6.63 1.10
C THR A 60 -3.75 7.33 1.85
N GLY A 61 -3.41 8.07 2.93
CA GLY A 61 -4.05 9.38 3.22
C GLY A 61 -5.14 9.53 4.31
N LYS A 62 -4.70 9.72 5.57
CA LYS A 62 -5.39 10.31 6.75
C LYS A 62 -6.70 11.12 6.53
N GLU A 63 -7.80 10.69 7.17
CA GLU A 63 -8.47 11.39 8.31
C GLU A 63 -9.68 10.59 8.87
N ASN A 64 -9.77 10.50 10.21
CA ASN A 64 -10.80 9.82 11.03
C ASN A 64 -11.10 8.34 10.68
N THR A 65 -10.41 7.42 11.35
CA THR A 65 -10.53 5.97 11.13
C THR A 65 -10.53 5.15 12.43
N THR A 66 -11.60 5.23 13.22
CA THR A 66 -12.05 4.08 14.04
C THR A 66 -12.95 3.14 13.21
N ASP A 67 -13.68 3.68 12.23
CA ASP A 67 -14.87 3.01 11.66
C ASP A 67 -14.64 2.34 10.30
N THR A 68 -13.38 2.23 9.83
CA THR A 68 -13.10 1.87 8.41
C THR A 68 -12.46 0.50 8.18
N CYS A 69 -12.18 -0.28 9.24
CA CYS A 69 -11.44 -1.53 9.12
C CYS A 69 -12.30 -2.79 8.85
N ALA A 70 -13.62 -2.63 8.66
CA ALA A 70 -14.57 -3.76 8.63
C ALA A 70 -14.86 -4.35 7.24
N SER A 71 -14.46 -3.73 6.11
CA SER A 71 -14.79 -4.28 4.79
C SER A 71 -13.91 -3.80 3.61
N SER A 72 -12.87 -4.57 3.27
CA SER A 72 -12.56 -5.03 1.89
C SER A 72 -11.20 -5.74 1.82
N ASP A 73 -11.17 -6.96 1.28
CA ASP A 73 -10.01 -7.69 0.69
C ASP A 73 -8.63 -7.53 1.35
N SER A 74 -8.47 -8.19 2.49
CA SER A 74 -7.23 -8.13 3.29
C SER A 74 -5.98 -8.75 2.64
N GLU A 75 -6.10 -9.63 1.64
CA GLU A 75 -4.95 -10.38 1.08
C GLU A 75 -4.10 -9.54 0.11
N ALA A 76 -4.71 -8.67 -0.70
CA ALA A 76 -3.96 -7.76 -1.60
C ALA A 76 -3.18 -6.69 -0.81
N ILE A 77 -3.70 -6.31 0.36
CA ILE A 77 -3.09 -5.38 1.32
C ILE A 77 -1.87 -6.04 1.98
N LEU A 78 -2.03 -7.27 2.49
CA LEU A 78 -0.98 -8.09 3.09
C LEU A 78 0.30 -8.18 2.24
N GLY A 79 0.15 -8.58 0.96
CA GLY A 79 1.29 -8.80 0.07
C GLY A 79 2.07 -7.55 -0.34
N THR A 80 1.48 -6.35 -0.24
CA THR A 80 2.17 -5.10 -0.62
C THR A 80 2.80 -4.38 0.59
N LEU A 81 2.21 -4.49 1.78
CA LEU A 81 2.73 -3.85 2.99
C LEU A 81 3.86 -4.62 3.67
N GLN A 82 3.97 -5.94 3.47
CA GLN A 82 5.19 -6.68 3.82
C GLN A 82 6.44 -6.20 3.03
N ARG A 83 6.29 -5.40 1.97
CA ARG A 83 7.39 -4.89 1.13
C ARG A 83 7.75 -3.41 1.30
N ARG A 84 6.96 -2.59 2.01
CA ARG A 84 7.28 -1.15 2.21
C ARG A 84 6.96 -0.67 3.61
N ASP A 85 8.01 -0.26 4.32
CA ASP A 85 8.05 0.58 5.52
C ASP A 85 7.03 0.29 6.63
N THR A 86 6.95 -0.97 7.05
CA THR A 86 6.56 -1.31 8.42
C THR A 86 7.82 -1.66 9.22
N ARG A 87 8.10 -0.91 10.29
CA ARG A 87 9.25 -1.10 11.20
C ARG A 87 8.99 -2.26 12.18
N TYR A 88 8.74 -3.46 11.66
CA TYR A 88 8.57 -4.69 12.44
C TYR A 88 9.57 -5.75 12.00
N PHE A 89 10.10 -6.48 12.97
CA PHE A 89 11.32 -7.27 12.80
C PHE A 89 11.04 -8.72 12.33
N GLY A 90 9.84 -8.99 11.81
CA GLY A 90 9.37 -10.31 11.39
C GLY A 90 9.83 -10.81 10.01
N LEU A 91 10.68 -10.09 9.28
CA LEU A 91 11.18 -10.50 7.95
C LEU A 91 12.67 -10.13 7.82
N MET A 92 13.48 -10.59 8.77
CA MET A 92 14.86 -10.13 8.93
C MET A 92 15.90 -10.88 8.09
N ASP A 93 15.66 -12.11 7.63
CA ASP A 93 16.66 -12.86 6.83
C ASP A 93 16.98 -12.19 5.47
N ASP A 94 16.02 -11.48 4.87
CA ASP A 94 16.21 -10.79 3.59
C ASP A 94 16.89 -9.41 3.76
N ARG A 95 16.66 -8.75 4.91
CA ARG A 95 17.04 -7.33 5.17
C ARG A 95 18.13 -7.13 6.22
N CYS A 96 18.50 -8.20 6.91
CA CYS A 96 19.67 -8.27 7.78
C CYS A 96 20.50 -9.48 7.42
N TYR A 97 21.81 -9.31 7.38
CA TYR A 97 22.75 -10.41 7.12
C TYR A 97 23.89 -10.40 8.13
N LYS A 98 24.47 -11.57 8.34
CA LYS A 98 25.70 -11.76 9.07
C LYS A 98 26.79 -12.12 8.07
N SER A 99 27.93 -11.42 8.07
CA SER A 99 29.02 -11.70 7.14
C SER A 99 29.54 -13.13 7.30
N ASP A 100 29.94 -13.73 6.20
CA ASP A 100 30.65 -15.01 6.16
C ASP A 100 32.14 -14.83 6.53
N THR A 101 32.75 -13.71 6.13
CA THR A 101 34.16 -13.38 6.38
C THR A 101 34.48 -12.99 7.83
N CYS A 102 35.70 -13.32 8.25
CA CYS A 102 36.26 -13.01 9.57
C CYS A 102 37.34 -11.93 9.47
N GLU A 103 36.90 -10.68 9.53
CA GLU A 103 37.71 -9.46 9.39
C GLU A 103 37.93 -8.76 10.74
N ALA A 104 38.84 -7.79 10.80
CA ALA A 104 39.04 -6.99 12.01
C ALA A 104 37.75 -6.23 12.38
N LYS A 105 37.43 -6.14 13.69
CA LYS A 105 36.19 -5.51 14.20
C LYS A 105 36.06 -4.01 13.88
N SER A 106 37.17 -3.36 13.53
CA SER A 106 37.26 -1.98 13.02
C SER A 106 36.89 -1.88 11.54
N ASP A 107 37.26 -2.91 10.76
CA ASP A 107 37.29 -2.85 9.30
C ASP A 107 36.07 -3.56 8.67
N ASN A 108 35.44 -4.47 9.43
CA ASN A 108 34.23 -5.20 9.03
C ASN A 108 33.02 -4.25 8.95
N SER A 109 32.92 -3.62 7.78
CA SER A 109 31.87 -2.70 7.36
C SER A 109 30.69 -3.45 6.73
N CYS A 110 29.59 -2.73 6.50
CA CYS A 110 28.41 -3.26 5.84
C CYS A 110 28.35 -2.76 4.39
N ARG A 111 27.58 -3.46 3.54
CA ARG A 111 27.29 -3.02 2.17
C ARG A 111 26.56 -1.67 2.19
N LEU A 112 26.67 -0.89 1.10
CA LEU A 112 26.02 0.42 0.98
C LEU A 112 24.51 0.31 1.29
N GLY A 113 23.98 1.23 2.10
CA GLY A 113 22.58 1.23 2.55
C GLY A 113 22.31 0.29 3.75
N TYR A 114 23.33 -0.35 4.31
CA TYR A 114 23.21 -1.20 5.49
C TYR A 114 24.06 -0.65 6.65
N LYS A 115 23.44 -0.58 7.84
CA LYS A 115 24.07 -0.21 9.10
C LYS A 115 24.52 -1.44 9.87
N LYS A 116 25.70 -1.35 10.47
CA LYS A 116 26.22 -2.36 11.41
C LYS A 116 25.48 -2.26 12.74
N VAL A 117 24.78 -3.33 13.13
CA VAL A 117 24.03 -3.42 14.39
C VAL A 117 24.70 -4.34 15.42
N GLY A 118 25.65 -5.16 14.97
CA GLY A 118 26.44 -6.01 15.87
C GLY A 118 27.58 -6.73 15.15
N PHE A 119 28.10 -7.76 15.81
CA PHE A 119 29.04 -8.72 15.22
C PHE A 119 29.03 -10.05 16.01
N GLU A 120 29.48 -11.13 15.37
CA GLU A 120 29.86 -12.38 16.02
C GLU A 120 31.41 -12.46 16.12
N VAL A 121 31.98 -12.96 17.22
CA VAL A 121 33.43 -13.17 17.32
C VAL A 121 33.87 -14.45 16.63
N CYS A 122 34.94 -14.36 15.83
CA CYS A 122 35.45 -15.50 15.08
C CYS A 122 36.28 -16.48 15.92
N GLY A 123 36.84 -16.02 17.03
CA GLY A 123 37.63 -16.84 17.93
C GLY A 123 37.74 -16.22 19.33
N TYR A 124 38.37 -16.96 20.23
CA TYR A 124 38.68 -16.47 21.56
C TYR A 124 39.89 -15.53 21.49
N TRP A 125 39.85 -14.41 22.22
CA TRP A 125 40.80 -13.28 22.13
C TRP A 125 41.00 -12.64 20.74
N THR A 126 40.19 -12.95 19.72
CA THR A 126 40.38 -12.36 18.39
C THR A 126 39.87 -10.91 18.32
N SER A 127 40.69 -10.02 17.77
CA SER A 127 40.25 -8.71 17.26
C SER A 127 39.33 -8.83 16.03
N LYS A 128 39.14 -10.05 15.51
CA LYS A 128 38.29 -10.36 14.36
C LYS A 128 36.84 -10.72 14.72
N GLY A 129 35.90 -10.44 13.82
CA GLY A 129 34.50 -10.80 13.93
C GLY A 129 33.73 -10.69 12.62
N LYS A 130 32.62 -11.42 12.51
CA LYS A 130 31.65 -11.35 11.40
C LYS A 130 30.70 -10.19 11.67
N ALA A 131 30.56 -9.22 10.77
CA ALA A 131 29.65 -8.10 10.96
C ALA A 131 28.18 -8.56 10.89
N ILE A 132 27.31 -7.96 11.70
CA ILE A 132 25.86 -8.10 11.57
C ILE A 132 25.32 -6.76 11.09
N CYS A 133 24.69 -6.79 9.93
CA CYS A 133 24.32 -5.64 9.12
C CYS A 133 22.83 -5.69 8.80
N CYS A 134 22.13 -4.56 8.92
CA CYS A 134 20.71 -4.41 8.61
C CYS A 134 20.49 -3.16 7.75
N GLU A 135 19.48 -3.13 6.89
CA GLU A 135 19.13 -1.94 6.10
C GLU A 135 18.97 -0.69 6.98
N GLU A 136 19.56 0.43 6.57
CA GLU A 136 19.64 1.66 7.38
C GLU A 136 18.28 2.19 7.85
N THR A 137 17.22 1.99 7.07
CA THR A 137 15.85 2.43 7.34
C THR A 137 15.14 1.63 8.44
N ILE A 138 15.58 0.40 8.69
CA ILE A 138 14.93 -0.57 9.60
C ILE A 138 15.90 -1.22 10.60
N ALA A 139 17.15 -0.76 10.62
CA ALA A 139 18.18 -1.28 11.50
C ALA A 139 17.82 -1.05 12.99
N PRO A 140 17.78 -2.12 13.82
CA PRO A 140 17.47 -1.98 15.25
C PRO A 140 18.41 -1.01 15.97
N LYS A 141 17.86 -0.22 16.92
CA LYS A 141 18.65 0.65 17.80
C LYS A 141 19.46 -0.14 18.82
N THR A 142 18.86 -1.16 19.43
CA THR A 142 19.47 -1.97 20.49
C THR A 142 19.44 -3.44 20.13
N CYS A 143 20.60 -4.08 20.17
CA CYS A 143 20.74 -5.53 20.10
C CYS A 143 21.78 -6.02 21.11
N THR A 144 21.54 -7.20 21.67
CA THR A 144 22.36 -7.81 22.73
C THR A 144 22.51 -9.31 22.46
N TRP A 145 23.72 -9.84 22.60
CA TRP A 145 23.91 -11.30 22.65
C TRP A 145 23.55 -11.85 24.03
N ARG A 146 22.59 -12.80 24.06
CA ARG A 146 22.07 -13.48 25.24
C ARG A 146 22.45 -14.96 25.24
N GLY A 147 22.59 -15.55 26.43
CA GLY A 147 23.02 -16.94 26.65
C GLY A 147 24.49 -17.07 27.05
N SER A 148 24.74 -17.30 28.35
CA SER A 148 26.09 -17.40 28.93
C SER A 148 26.35 -18.80 29.51
N GLY A 149 27.60 -19.06 29.93
CA GLY A 149 28.07 -20.38 30.39
C GLY A 149 28.50 -21.31 29.25
N GLY A 150 28.88 -22.55 29.59
CA GLY A 150 29.19 -23.61 28.62
C GLY A 150 27.94 -24.30 28.06
N ASP A 151 26.87 -24.39 28.83
CA ASP A 151 25.56 -24.88 28.38
C ASP A 151 24.61 -23.70 28.14
N CYS A 152 24.81 -23.03 27.01
CA CYS A 152 24.18 -21.75 26.70
C CYS A 152 22.69 -21.90 26.42
N ASN A 153 21.89 -21.16 27.18
CA ASN A 153 20.49 -20.95 26.90
C ASN A 153 20.27 -19.49 26.42
N GLY A 154 20.37 -19.27 25.12
CA GLY A 154 20.16 -17.97 24.47
C GLY A 154 18.68 -17.69 24.23
N GLN A 155 18.03 -17.06 25.20
CA GLN A 155 16.63 -16.64 25.11
C GLN A 155 16.54 -15.12 24.99
N CYS A 156 15.62 -14.64 24.14
CA CYS A 156 15.29 -13.22 24.04
C CYS A 156 14.27 -12.82 25.11
N HIS A 157 14.30 -11.56 25.54
CA HIS A 157 13.37 -11.04 26.54
C HIS A 157 12.02 -10.66 25.91
N THR A 158 11.02 -10.46 26.76
CA THR A 158 9.73 -9.88 26.35
C THR A 158 9.96 -8.57 25.60
N GLY A 159 9.41 -8.45 24.38
CA GLY A 159 9.62 -7.30 23.50
C GLY A 159 10.86 -7.39 22.60
N GLU A 160 11.47 -8.57 22.46
CA GLU A 160 12.63 -8.76 21.56
C GLU A 160 12.37 -9.83 20.49
N VAL A 161 13.02 -9.62 19.34
CA VAL A 161 13.11 -10.57 18.22
C VAL A 161 14.54 -11.11 18.12
N ARG A 162 14.69 -12.41 17.85
CA ARG A 162 15.98 -13.04 17.59
C ARG A 162 16.39 -12.85 16.14
N LEU A 163 17.53 -12.23 15.83
CA LEU A 163 18.01 -12.16 14.45
C LEU A 163 18.92 -13.33 14.08
N PHE A 164 19.87 -13.69 14.96
CA PHE A 164 20.88 -14.70 14.67
C PHE A 164 21.16 -15.60 15.88
N GLN A 165 21.68 -16.80 15.62
CA GLN A 165 22.31 -17.66 16.62
C GLN A 165 23.82 -17.78 16.39
N SER A 166 24.53 -18.11 17.47
CA SER A 166 25.97 -18.36 17.47
C SER A 166 26.36 -19.25 18.65
N LYS A 167 27.45 -20.03 18.52
CA LYS A 167 28.10 -20.66 19.68
C LYS A 167 28.92 -19.68 20.53
N ARG A 168 29.31 -18.52 20.01
CA ARG A 168 30.26 -17.59 20.68
C ARG A 168 29.68 -16.21 20.98
N GLY A 169 28.71 -15.73 20.20
CA GLY A 169 28.14 -14.40 20.36
C GLY A 169 29.13 -13.29 20.00
N GLY A 170 29.06 -12.12 20.65
CA GLY A 170 29.90 -10.97 20.35
C GLY A 170 29.21 -9.65 20.65
N GLY A 171 29.16 -8.75 19.67
CA GLY A 171 28.37 -7.51 19.71
C GLY A 171 28.99 -6.35 20.50
N PHE A 172 28.34 -5.19 20.41
CA PHE A 172 28.71 -3.97 21.15
C PHE A 172 28.21 -4.00 22.60
N LYS A 173 27.03 -4.60 22.81
CA LYS A 173 26.47 -4.96 24.11
C LYS A 173 26.31 -6.48 24.17
N THR A 174 26.67 -7.08 25.30
CA THR A 174 26.48 -8.51 25.53
C THR A 174 26.27 -8.79 27.02
N GLU A 175 25.25 -9.59 27.32
CA GLU A 175 25.09 -10.24 28.63
C GLU A 175 25.76 -11.63 28.64
N SER A 176 26.10 -12.14 27.46
CA SER A 176 26.85 -13.37 27.26
C SER A 176 28.36 -13.13 27.25
N SER A 177 29.11 -14.11 27.75
CA SER A 177 30.55 -14.17 27.50
C SER A 177 30.84 -14.61 26.06
N ASN A 178 31.98 -14.17 25.52
CA ASN A 178 32.50 -14.54 24.18
C ASN A 178 33.06 -15.98 24.11
N TYR A 179 32.89 -16.78 25.17
CA TYR A 179 33.27 -18.20 25.17
C TYR A 179 32.31 -19.00 24.29
N GLY A 180 32.84 -20.07 23.69
CA GLY A 180 32.04 -21.04 22.97
C GLY A 180 31.10 -21.79 23.92
N CYS A 181 29.86 -22.01 23.48
CA CYS A 181 28.92 -22.90 24.12
C CYS A 181 29.25 -24.35 23.74
N ASP A 182 29.57 -25.18 24.73
CA ASP A 182 29.68 -26.63 24.58
C ASP A 182 28.33 -27.23 24.15
N ARG A 183 27.23 -26.74 24.74
CA ARG A 183 25.85 -27.12 24.43
C ARG A 183 24.95 -25.90 24.27
N GLY A 184 23.82 -26.07 23.57
CA GLY A 184 22.89 -24.98 23.25
C GLY A 184 23.50 -23.88 22.38
N TRP A 185 22.89 -22.70 22.38
CA TRP A 185 23.24 -21.58 21.51
C TRP A 185 23.07 -20.24 22.23
N LYS A 186 23.82 -19.22 21.78
CA LYS A 186 23.55 -17.81 22.11
C LYS A 186 22.60 -17.24 21.06
N ALA A 187 21.74 -16.30 21.47
CA ALA A 187 20.82 -15.58 20.59
C ALA A 187 21.21 -14.10 20.50
N PHE A 188 21.21 -13.55 19.29
CA PHE A 188 21.33 -12.10 19.07
C PHE A 188 19.93 -11.52 19.05
N CYS A 189 19.53 -10.91 20.15
CA CYS A 189 18.19 -10.40 20.39
C CYS A 189 18.19 -8.89 20.22
N CYS A 190 17.19 -8.35 19.53
CA CYS A 190 17.03 -6.92 19.30
C CYS A 190 15.66 -6.45 19.82
N GLU A 191 15.63 -5.25 20.39
CA GLU A 191 14.40 -4.61 20.88
C GLU A 191 13.44 -4.30 19.72
N GLU A 192 12.19 -4.75 19.82
CA GLU A 192 11.10 -4.40 18.92
C GLU A 192 10.59 -3.00 19.29
N GLU A 193 10.91 -1.99 18.48
CA GLU A 193 10.76 -0.58 18.83
C GLU A 193 9.31 -0.14 19.10
N GLU A 194 8.35 -0.87 18.53
CA GLU A 194 6.92 -0.57 18.62
C GLU A 194 6.15 -1.64 19.42
N TYR A 195 6.83 -2.46 20.23
CA TYR A 195 6.21 -3.55 21.02
C TYR A 195 5.06 -3.10 21.95
N ASP A 196 5.23 -1.98 22.65
CA ASP A 196 4.18 -1.42 23.51
C ASP A 196 2.98 -0.86 22.70
N GLU A 197 3.22 -0.42 21.46
CA GLU A 197 2.16 0.03 20.53
C GLU A 197 1.42 -1.17 19.94
N LEU A 198 2.16 -2.23 19.59
CA LEU A 198 1.64 -3.51 19.09
C LEU A 198 0.68 -4.16 20.09
N LEU A 199 1.02 -4.18 21.37
CA LEU A 199 0.16 -4.71 22.44
C LEU A 199 -0.80 -3.67 23.04
N SER A 200 -0.95 -2.49 22.42
CA SER A 200 -1.78 -1.41 22.95
C SER A 200 -3.26 -1.80 23.02
N GLY A 201 -3.78 -1.88 24.24
CA GLY A 201 -5.15 -2.33 24.55
C GLY A 201 -5.27 -3.83 24.81
N CYS A 202 -4.22 -4.62 24.59
CA CYS A 202 -4.18 -6.01 25.05
C CYS A 202 -3.88 -6.09 26.56
N LYS A 203 -4.37 -7.13 27.22
CA LYS A 203 -4.16 -7.39 28.65
C LYS A 203 -4.09 -8.88 28.95
N TRP A 204 -3.35 -9.25 29.99
CA TRP A 204 -3.43 -10.60 30.55
C TRP A 204 -4.59 -10.70 31.56
N THR A 205 -5.34 -11.80 31.53
CA THR A 205 -6.39 -12.06 32.53
C THR A 205 -5.81 -12.40 33.91
N GLY A 206 -6.67 -12.37 34.94
CA GLY A 206 -6.38 -13.08 36.18
C GLY A 206 -6.49 -14.60 36.01
N CYS A 207 -5.98 -15.35 36.97
CA CYS A 207 -6.00 -16.81 36.97
C CYS A 207 -7.43 -17.39 36.83
N GLY A 208 -7.64 -18.32 35.90
CA GLY A 208 -8.94 -18.88 35.54
C GLY A 208 -9.89 -17.88 34.85
N GLY A 209 -9.45 -16.65 34.59
CA GLY A 209 -10.22 -15.63 33.89
C GLY A 209 -10.20 -15.83 32.37
N LYS A 210 -11.27 -15.38 31.71
CA LYS A 210 -11.44 -15.44 30.24
C LYS A 210 -11.46 -14.03 29.65
N CYS A 211 -11.17 -13.91 28.36
CA CYS A 211 -11.41 -12.69 27.61
C CYS A 211 -12.90 -12.34 27.58
N SER A 212 -13.23 -11.05 27.51
CA SER A 212 -14.62 -10.61 27.37
C SER A 212 -15.18 -10.88 25.96
N GLU A 213 -16.49 -10.72 25.78
CA GLU A 213 -17.15 -10.99 24.49
C GLU A 213 -16.65 -10.09 23.34
N ASP A 214 -16.11 -8.92 23.67
CA ASP A 214 -15.46 -7.96 22.77
C ASP A 214 -13.94 -8.17 22.61
N GLU A 215 -13.37 -9.24 23.17
CA GLU A 215 -11.94 -9.56 23.12
C GLU A 215 -11.66 -10.94 22.50
N ASN A 216 -10.50 -11.09 21.86
CA ASN A 216 -9.95 -12.36 21.38
C ASN A 216 -8.82 -12.86 22.29
N SER A 217 -8.77 -14.16 22.54
CA SER A 217 -7.68 -14.84 23.25
C SER A 217 -6.54 -15.16 22.28
N VAL A 218 -5.52 -14.31 22.27
CA VAL A 218 -4.37 -14.39 21.36
C VAL A 218 -3.31 -15.39 21.83
N ALA A 219 -3.13 -15.53 23.16
CA ALA A 219 -2.24 -16.53 23.75
C ALA A 219 -2.78 -17.04 25.09
N TYR A 220 -2.28 -18.19 25.54
CA TYR A 220 -2.59 -18.80 26.84
C TYR A 220 -1.31 -19.13 27.59
N SER A 221 -1.33 -19.03 28.92
CA SER A 221 -0.28 -19.55 29.80
C SER A 221 -0.86 -20.20 31.05
N THR A 222 -0.19 -21.20 31.60
CA THR A 222 -0.57 -21.80 32.87
C THR A 222 -0.14 -20.95 34.08
N GLN A 223 0.95 -20.17 34.00
CA GLN A 223 1.51 -19.41 35.13
C GLN A 223 2.13 -18.04 34.77
N PHE A 224 2.05 -17.57 33.53
CA PHE A 224 2.39 -16.19 33.15
C PHE A 224 1.16 -15.28 33.22
N PRO A 225 1.28 -13.96 33.47
CA PRO A 225 2.38 -13.28 34.16
C PRO A 225 2.30 -13.47 35.70
N ARG A 226 1.41 -14.32 36.20
CA ARG A 226 1.21 -14.62 37.64
C ARG A 226 1.06 -16.12 37.85
N HIS A 227 1.74 -16.66 38.86
CA HIS A 227 1.60 -18.05 39.28
C HIS A 227 0.16 -18.36 39.68
N CYS A 228 -0.50 -19.20 38.88
CA CYS A 228 -1.87 -19.63 39.11
C CYS A 228 -1.93 -20.96 39.86
N SER A 229 -2.91 -21.12 40.74
CA SER A 229 -3.08 -22.36 41.51
C SER A 229 -3.84 -23.43 40.72
N ILE A 230 -3.73 -24.68 41.18
CA ILE A 230 -4.41 -25.85 40.59
C ILE A 230 -5.94 -25.69 40.50
N LEU A 231 -6.56 -24.79 41.27
CA LEU A 231 -8.02 -24.54 41.21
C LEU A 231 -8.42 -23.47 40.19
N TRP A 232 -7.47 -22.70 39.65
CA TRP A 232 -7.70 -21.55 38.78
C TRP A 232 -6.72 -21.56 37.61
N PHE A 233 -6.93 -22.47 36.66
CA PHE A 233 -5.95 -22.75 35.59
C PHE A 233 -5.71 -21.56 34.65
N GLY A 234 -4.49 -21.03 34.71
CA GLY A 234 -3.90 -20.19 33.68
C GLY A 234 -4.51 -18.81 33.45
N THR A 235 -3.96 -18.11 32.47
CA THR A 235 -4.37 -16.78 32.02
C THR A 235 -4.40 -16.74 30.49
N HIS A 236 -5.10 -15.74 29.96
CA HIS A 236 -5.18 -15.47 28.53
C HIS A 236 -4.64 -14.06 28.24
N LEU A 237 -3.90 -13.92 27.14
CA LEU A 237 -3.60 -12.62 26.53
C LEU A 237 -4.80 -12.24 25.67
N CYS A 238 -5.57 -11.27 26.15
CA CYS A 238 -6.79 -10.80 25.51
C CYS A 238 -6.53 -9.50 24.76
N CYS A 239 -6.95 -9.41 23.49
CA CYS A 239 -6.84 -8.21 22.67
C CYS A 239 -8.22 -7.78 22.13
N PRO A 240 -8.53 -6.47 21.96
CA PRO A 240 -9.86 -6.02 21.56
C PRO A 240 -10.21 -6.37 20.10
N LYS A 241 -11.44 -6.88 19.87
CA LYS A 241 -12.00 -7.17 18.52
C LYS A 241 -12.31 -5.93 17.69
N SER A 242 -12.27 -4.74 18.30
CA SER A 242 -12.48 -3.46 17.61
C SER A 242 -11.34 -3.07 16.65
N LYS A 243 -10.21 -3.78 16.72
CA LYS A 243 -9.08 -3.70 15.79
C LYS A 243 -8.73 -5.13 15.33
N PRO A 244 -8.01 -5.29 14.21
CA PRO A 244 -7.40 -6.58 13.88
C PRO A 244 -6.42 -7.00 14.97
N GLU A 245 -6.35 -8.31 15.28
CA GLU A 245 -5.48 -8.85 16.33
C GLU A 245 -4.01 -8.51 16.03
N PRO A 246 -3.22 -7.99 16.97
CA PRO A 246 -1.86 -7.54 16.67
C PRO A 246 -0.86 -8.69 16.43
N LEU A 247 -1.15 -9.86 16.98
CA LEU A 247 -0.30 -11.05 16.93
C LEU A 247 -1.12 -12.26 16.47
N ILE A 248 -0.45 -13.16 15.77
CA ILE A 248 -0.97 -14.45 15.28
C ILE A 248 0.05 -15.57 15.54
N ASP A 249 -0.38 -16.82 15.38
CA ASP A 249 0.45 -18.03 15.51
C ASP A 249 1.27 -18.12 16.81
N CYS A 250 0.71 -17.57 17.90
CA CYS A 250 1.31 -17.58 19.23
C CYS A 250 1.43 -19.01 19.79
N HIS A 251 2.64 -19.42 20.13
CA HIS A 251 2.94 -20.75 20.67
C HIS A 251 4.12 -20.71 21.65
N TRP A 252 4.28 -21.78 22.44
CA TRP A 252 5.39 -21.89 23.40
C TRP A 252 6.54 -22.73 22.84
N VAL A 253 7.76 -22.18 22.90
CA VAL A 253 8.99 -22.86 22.49
C VAL A 253 9.83 -23.20 23.72
N GLY A 254 10.21 -24.46 23.85
CA GLY A 254 10.95 -25.02 24.97
C GLY A 254 10.41 -26.38 25.38
N GLN A 255 11.04 -27.47 24.89
CA GLN A 255 10.71 -28.84 25.27
C GLN A 255 11.75 -29.41 26.24
N GLY A 256 11.36 -30.41 27.05
CA GLY A 256 12.25 -31.12 27.97
C GLY A 256 12.93 -30.19 28.99
N ASP A 257 14.26 -30.11 28.96
CA ASP A 257 15.04 -29.23 29.82
C ASP A 257 15.10 -27.76 29.31
N CYS A 258 14.38 -27.45 28.23
CA CYS A 258 14.33 -26.15 27.58
C CYS A 258 15.69 -25.58 27.17
N ALA A 259 16.66 -26.42 26.79
CA ALA A 259 17.91 -25.98 26.16
C ALA A 259 17.68 -25.16 24.87
N GLU A 260 16.60 -25.47 24.15
CA GLU A 260 16.16 -24.78 22.93
C GLU A 260 14.79 -24.13 23.18
N ASN A 261 14.81 -22.85 23.52
CA ASN A 261 13.66 -22.06 23.96
C ASN A 261 13.60 -20.67 23.27
N SER A 262 14.32 -20.51 22.16
CA SER A 262 14.36 -19.27 21.38
C SER A 262 13.29 -19.31 20.29
N CYS A 263 12.54 -18.23 20.12
CA CYS A 263 11.58 -18.07 19.00
C CYS A 263 12.25 -18.17 17.63
N ALA A 264 11.47 -18.32 16.56
CA ALA A 264 11.98 -18.16 15.21
C ALA A 264 12.52 -16.74 14.98
N ASN A 265 13.30 -16.54 13.91
CA ASN A 265 13.90 -15.24 13.58
C ASN A 265 12.92 -14.21 12.98
N TYR A 266 11.67 -14.61 12.81
CA TYR A 266 10.54 -13.77 12.40
C TYR A 266 9.51 -13.55 13.52
N GLU A 267 9.78 -14.05 14.74
CA GLU A 267 8.84 -14.05 15.87
C GLU A 267 9.31 -13.15 17.01
N VAL A 268 8.35 -12.44 17.61
CA VAL A 268 8.57 -11.65 18.83
C VAL A 268 8.32 -12.50 20.06
N THR A 269 9.21 -12.36 21.04
CA THR A 269 9.03 -12.97 22.36
C THR A 269 8.06 -12.12 23.18
N VAL A 270 6.89 -12.66 23.52
CA VAL A 270 5.82 -11.95 24.24
C VAL A 270 5.85 -12.25 25.74
N GLY A 271 6.46 -13.36 26.14
CA GLY A 271 6.59 -13.79 27.53
C GLY A 271 7.63 -14.88 27.70
N THR A 272 8.14 -15.06 28.92
CA THR A 272 8.99 -16.20 29.29
C THR A 272 8.51 -16.79 30.62
N GLU A 273 8.34 -18.11 30.68
CA GLU A 273 7.78 -18.81 31.84
C GLU A 273 8.26 -20.26 31.90
N GLY A 274 8.35 -20.88 33.07
CA GLY A 274 8.86 -22.24 33.25
C GLY A 274 7.97 -23.33 32.65
N TYR A 275 6.64 -23.21 32.76
CA TYR A 275 5.65 -24.19 32.30
C TYR A 275 5.06 -23.84 30.92
N GLY A 276 4.95 -22.55 30.61
CA GLY A 276 4.42 -22.02 29.36
C GLY A 276 2.92 -22.30 29.20
N GLY A 277 2.54 -23.09 28.20
CA GLY A 277 1.18 -23.56 27.97
C GLY A 277 0.87 -24.93 28.59
N ASP A 278 1.89 -25.62 29.09
CA ASP A 278 1.80 -27.04 29.50
C ASP A 278 1.83 -27.22 31.03
N LYS A 279 1.77 -28.48 31.46
CA LYS A 279 1.95 -28.88 32.87
C LYS A 279 3.40 -29.16 33.25
N ASP A 280 4.28 -29.33 32.26
CA ASP A 280 5.69 -29.67 32.45
C ASP A 280 6.57 -28.42 32.43
N SER A 281 7.33 -28.23 33.51
CA SER A 281 8.28 -27.12 33.64
C SER A 281 9.67 -27.46 33.12
N CYS A 282 10.34 -26.43 32.60
CA CYS A 282 11.76 -26.45 32.30
C CYS A 282 12.60 -26.77 33.54
N ALA A 283 13.58 -27.65 33.38
CA ALA A 283 14.59 -27.91 34.41
C ALA A 283 15.63 -26.76 34.50
N TRP A 284 16.47 -26.79 35.55
CA TRP A 284 17.65 -25.93 35.71
C TRP A 284 17.38 -24.41 35.68
N GLY A 285 16.17 -23.98 36.08
CA GLY A 285 15.80 -22.56 36.12
C GLY A 285 15.59 -21.91 34.75
N ARG A 286 15.60 -22.70 33.68
CA ARG A 286 15.30 -22.27 32.31
C ARG A 286 13.81 -21.95 32.16
N ARG A 287 13.43 -21.33 31.04
CA ARG A 287 12.05 -20.92 30.74
C ARG A 287 11.71 -21.20 29.28
N LYS A 288 10.47 -21.53 28.98
CA LYS A 288 9.92 -21.50 27.63
C LYS A 288 9.75 -20.04 27.19
N ALA A 289 9.81 -19.77 25.90
CA ALA A 289 9.41 -18.49 25.32
C ALA A 289 8.01 -18.60 24.71
N LEU A 290 7.17 -17.59 24.93
CA LEU A 290 5.95 -17.40 24.15
C LEU A 290 6.31 -16.61 22.90
N CYS A 291 6.23 -17.27 21.76
CA CYS A 291 6.67 -16.79 20.46
C CYS A 291 5.44 -16.52 19.60
N CYS A 292 5.33 -15.32 19.06
CA CYS A 292 4.21 -14.90 18.23
C CYS A 292 4.71 -14.26 16.94
N GLN A 293 3.94 -14.43 15.86
CA GLN A 293 4.15 -13.69 14.62
C GLN A 293 3.36 -12.38 14.67
N HIS A 294 3.89 -11.35 14.01
CA HIS A 294 3.19 -10.09 13.81
C HIS A 294 2.02 -10.29 12.83
N ASN A 295 0.82 -9.81 13.16
CA ASN A 295 -0.29 -9.81 12.21
C ASN A 295 -0.21 -8.59 11.30
N PRO A 296 0.07 -8.73 9.98
CA PRO A 296 0.24 -7.55 9.15
C PRO A 296 -1.10 -6.84 8.86
N LYS A 297 -2.25 -7.46 9.16
CA LYS A 297 -3.57 -6.80 9.11
C LYS A 297 -3.77 -5.76 10.22
N ALA A 298 -3.10 -5.90 11.36
CA ALA A 298 -3.20 -4.92 12.45
C ALA A 298 -2.29 -3.72 12.23
N ILE A 299 -1.10 -3.97 11.65
CA ILE A 299 -0.07 -2.95 11.40
C ILE A 299 -0.58 -1.83 10.47
N THR A 300 -1.51 -2.12 9.56
CA THR A 300 -2.10 -1.14 8.64
C THR A 300 -3.01 -0.09 9.27
N CYS A 301 -3.37 -0.24 10.55
CA CYS A 301 -4.51 0.47 11.15
C CYS A 301 -4.13 1.50 12.23
N SER A 302 -2.88 1.53 12.69
CA SER A 302 -2.52 2.28 13.92
C SER A 302 -2.01 3.72 13.69
N ARG A 303 -1.37 4.00 12.54
CA ARG A 303 -0.64 5.25 12.29
C ARG A 303 -0.88 5.78 10.88
N GLY A 304 -0.80 7.10 10.68
CA GLY A 304 -0.78 7.66 9.32
C GLY A 304 0.61 7.56 8.70
N LEU A 305 0.70 7.46 7.37
CA LEU A 305 1.96 7.27 6.63
C LEU A 305 3.11 8.20 7.10
N CYS A 306 2.83 9.48 7.33
CA CYS A 306 3.75 10.50 7.85
C CYS A 306 4.35 10.23 9.24
N GLU A 307 3.75 9.32 10.03
CA GLU A 307 4.23 8.94 11.37
C GLU A 307 5.03 7.63 11.32
N ILE A 308 4.84 6.83 10.27
CA ILE A 308 5.47 5.53 10.08
C ILE A 308 6.84 5.74 9.42
N ASP A 309 6.85 6.42 8.28
CA ASP A 309 8.07 6.74 7.53
C ASP A 309 8.45 8.22 7.72
N LYS A 310 9.68 8.45 8.19
CA LYS A 310 10.27 9.79 8.36
C LYS A 310 10.99 10.29 7.11
N SER A 311 11.20 9.45 6.10
CA SER A 311 11.66 9.84 4.77
C SER A 311 10.53 10.46 3.93
N TYR A 312 9.28 10.09 4.24
CA TYR A 312 8.07 10.69 3.66
C TYR A 312 7.90 12.15 4.12
N ASP A 313 8.39 13.08 3.29
CA ASP A 313 8.42 14.51 3.60
C ASP A 313 7.02 15.14 3.68
N CYS A 314 6.41 15.08 4.86
CA CYS A 314 5.14 15.74 5.16
C CYS A 314 5.31 17.22 5.58
N GLY A 315 6.46 17.84 5.29
CA GLY A 315 6.65 19.28 5.40
C GLY A 315 5.84 20.07 4.36
N PRO A 316 5.79 21.41 4.49
CA PRO A 316 5.24 22.28 3.46
C PRO A 316 5.96 22.03 2.13
N ASP A 317 5.18 21.89 1.06
CA ASP A 317 5.64 21.28 -0.18
C ASP A 317 6.64 22.17 -0.92
N LYS A 318 7.91 21.72 -0.93
CA LYS A 318 9.03 22.30 -1.70
C LYS A 318 8.82 22.32 -3.23
N PHE A 319 7.71 21.77 -3.72
CA PHE A 319 7.23 21.91 -5.10
C PHE A 319 5.81 22.53 -5.22
N ALA A 320 5.17 22.97 -4.13
CA ALA A 320 3.96 23.80 -4.22
C ALA A 320 4.27 25.26 -4.55
N ASP A 321 5.51 25.72 -4.30
CA ASP A 321 6.01 27.04 -4.70
C ASP A 321 6.31 27.19 -6.20
N TRP A 322 5.92 26.21 -7.04
CA TRP A 322 5.77 26.45 -8.47
C TRP A 322 4.53 27.34 -8.69
N SER A 323 4.79 28.64 -8.62
CA SER A 323 3.80 29.71 -8.73
C SER A 323 2.89 29.58 -9.95
N GLU A 324 1.67 30.10 -9.80
CA GLU A 324 0.49 29.95 -10.68
C GLU A 324 0.63 30.63 -12.07
N ALA A 325 1.85 30.95 -12.49
CA ALA A 325 2.16 31.95 -13.51
C ALA A 325 1.95 31.54 -14.98
N SER A 326 1.59 30.27 -15.28
CA SER A 326 1.55 29.76 -16.66
C SER A 326 0.17 29.29 -17.16
N GLY A 327 -0.92 29.58 -16.43
CA GLY A 327 -2.20 28.91 -16.70
C GLY A 327 -3.52 29.66 -16.47
N GLY A 328 -3.59 31.00 -16.61
CA GLY A 328 -4.85 31.73 -16.87
C GLY A 328 -6.04 31.55 -15.89
N LEU A 329 -5.80 31.02 -14.69
CA LEU A 329 -6.80 30.70 -13.68
C LEU A 329 -6.77 31.75 -12.56
N GLU A 330 -7.93 32.23 -12.15
CA GLU A 330 -8.07 33.29 -11.14
C GLU A 330 -8.90 32.74 -9.95
N GLU A 331 -8.31 32.67 -8.74
CA GLU A 331 -9.07 32.28 -7.53
C GLU A 331 -9.96 33.44 -7.09
N ARG A 332 -11.22 33.44 -7.54
CA ARG A 332 -12.22 34.48 -7.25
C ARG A 332 -12.90 34.36 -5.87
N GLY A 333 -12.23 33.71 -4.92
CA GLY A 333 -12.56 33.78 -3.50
C GLY A 333 -13.38 32.62 -2.91
N ARG A 334 -13.74 32.82 -1.64
CA ARG A 334 -14.32 31.83 -0.72
C ARG A 334 -15.79 32.16 -0.49
N THR A 335 -16.69 31.19 -0.68
CA THR A 335 -18.10 31.38 -0.31
C THR A 335 -18.26 31.37 1.22
N SER A 336 -19.31 32.02 1.74
CA SER A 336 -19.71 31.97 3.15
C SER A 336 -19.92 30.54 3.69
N SER A 337 -20.17 29.57 2.81
CA SER A 337 -20.33 28.14 3.14
C SER A 337 -19.04 27.32 3.20
N GLY A 338 -17.87 27.98 3.13
CA GLY A 338 -16.54 27.38 3.14
C GLY A 338 -16.13 26.72 1.81
N ARG A 339 -16.99 26.68 0.78
CA ARG A 339 -16.63 26.20 -0.56
C ARG A 339 -15.70 27.23 -1.24
N ARG A 340 -14.60 26.76 -1.84
CA ARG A 340 -13.81 27.56 -2.80
C ARG A 340 -14.53 27.57 -4.15
N LYS A 341 -14.53 28.69 -4.85
CA LYS A 341 -15.08 28.83 -6.20
C LYS A 341 -13.92 29.01 -7.19
N LEU A 342 -13.69 28.02 -8.03
CA LEU A 342 -12.65 28.08 -9.05
C LEU A 342 -13.28 28.39 -10.41
N SER A 343 -12.67 29.32 -11.15
CA SER A 343 -13.17 29.80 -12.43
C SER A 343 -12.10 29.76 -13.51
N ARG A 344 -12.31 28.97 -14.58
CA ARG A 344 -11.47 29.01 -15.78
C ARG A 344 -11.99 30.06 -16.74
N LYS A 345 -11.13 31.01 -17.09
CA LYS A 345 -11.38 32.00 -18.13
C LYS A 345 -11.19 31.37 -19.51
N PHE A 346 -12.17 31.52 -20.39
CA PHE A 346 -12.06 31.14 -21.80
C PHE A 346 -12.65 32.24 -22.69
N THR A 347 -12.31 32.23 -23.98
CA THR A 347 -12.64 33.31 -24.93
C THR A 347 -13.57 32.77 -26.01
N MET A 348 -14.68 33.46 -26.27
CA MET A 348 -15.54 33.20 -27.43
C MET A 348 -15.70 34.50 -28.23
N GLY A 349 -15.18 34.52 -29.45
CA GLY A 349 -15.09 35.75 -30.24
C GLY A 349 -14.24 36.81 -29.54
N LYS A 350 -14.83 37.99 -29.28
CA LYS A 350 -14.18 39.09 -28.54
C LYS A 350 -14.49 39.10 -27.04
N ASN A 351 -15.28 38.14 -26.55
CA ASN A 351 -15.80 38.13 -25.17
C ASN A 351 -15.10 37.07 -24.31
N TYR A 352 -15.02 37.33 -23.00
CA TYR A 352 -14.48 36.41 -22.00
C TYR A 352 -15.57 35.83 -21.12
N TYR A 353 -15.49 34.53 -20.85
CA TYR A 353 -16.46 33.77 -20.05
C TYR A 353 -15.74 32.91 -19.00
N PHE A 354 -16.48 32.46 -17.99
CA PHE A 354 -15.92 31.77 -16.82
C PHE A 354 -16.66 30.46 -16.51
N ALA A 355 -15.98 29.33 -16.69
CA ALA A 355 -16.47 28.02 -16.28
C ALA A 355 -16.24 27.86 -14.77
N ASN A 356 -17.31 27.86 -14.00
CA ASN A 356 -17.24 27.76 -12.54
C ASN A 356 -17.41 26.30 -12.10
N VAL A 357 -16.40 25.75 -11.43
CA VAL A 357 -16.49 24.46 -10.74
C VAL A 357 -16.30 24.70 -9.25
N THR A 358 -17.25 24.25 -8.43
CA THR A 358 -17.14 24.31 -6.97
C THR A 358 -16.85 22.93 -6.41
N ALA A 359 -15.70 22.76 -5.76
CA ALA A 359 -15.34 21.56 -5.01
C ALA A 359 -15.29 21.86 -3.51
N ARG A 360 -15.72 20.91 -2.68
CA ARG A 360 -15.79 21.07 -1.22
C ARG A 360 -14.64 20.32 -0.56
N GLY A 361 -13.58 21.06 -0.20
CA GLY A 361 -12.46 20.54 0.60
C GLY A 361 -11.20 20.14 -0.17
N TYR A 362 -11.12 20.35 -1.48
CA TYR A 362 -9.85 20.18 -2.21
C TYR A 362 -8.90 21.37 -1.97
N PRO A 363 -7.65 21.12 -1.53
CA PRO A 363 -6.61 22.15 -1.52
C PRO A 363 -5.98 22.30 -2.91
N GLY A 364 -5.99 23.53 -3.43
CA GLY A 364 -5.06 24.02 -4.48
C GLY A 364 -5.24 23.53 -5.93
N SER A 365 -5.75 22.32 -6.19
CA SER A 365 -5.76 21.76 -7.54
C SER A 365 -7.14 21.74 -8.21
N THR A 366 -7.21 22.22 -9.45
CA THR A 366 -8.39 22.14 -10.33
C THR A 366 -8.68 20.70 -10.75
N LEU A 367 -9.96 20.29 -10.72
CA LEU A 367 -10.40 19.05 -11.35
C LEU A 367 -10.56 19.28 -12.87
N GLN A 368 -9.43 19.15 -13.56
CA GLN A 368 -9.21 19.57 -14.96
C GLN A 368 -10.23 18.96 -15.94
N TYR A 369 -10.65 17.72 -15.72
CA TYR A 369 -11.65 17.04 -16.56
C TYR A 369 -12.99 17.79 -16.59
N ALA A 370 -13.56 18.12 -15.42
CA ALA A 370 -14.88 18.75 -15.34
C ALA A 370 -14.87 20.15 -15.98
N THR A 371 -13.80 20.91 -15.75
CA THR A 371 -13.62 22.23 -16.34
C THR A 371 -13.49 22.15 -17.87
N ALA A 372 -12.69 21.21 -18.39
CA ALA A 372 -12.53 21.01 -19.83
C ALA A 372 -13.82 20.50 -20.49
N LEU A 373 -14.62 19.66 -19.81
CA LEU A 373 -15.92 19.22 -20.31
C LEU A 373 -16.89 20.40 -20.50
N LEU A 374 -16.95 21.32 -19.53
CA LEU A 374 -17.78 22.52 -19.64
C LEU A 374 -17.29 23.44 -20.76
N GLU A 375 -15.98 23.60 -20.91
CA GLU A 375 -15.37 24.38 -21.99
C GLU A 375 -15.72 23.80 -23.36
N THR A 376 -15.56 22.49 -23.58
CA THR A 376 -16.03 21.80 -24.79
C THR A 376 -17.53 22.02 -25.01
N ALA A 377 -18.35 21.85 -23.95
CA ALA A 377 -19.80 21.98 -24.05
C ALA A 377 -20.28 23.38 -24.47
N MET A 378 -19.53 24.44 -24.13
CA MET A 378 -19.85 25.83 -24.53
C MET A 378 -19.25 26.23 -25.87
N THR A 379 -18.06 25.71 -26.22
CA THR A 379 -17.30 26.15 -27.39
C THR A 379 -17.58 25.38 -28.66
N GLY A 380 -17.97 24.09 -28.56
CA GLY A 380 -17.97 23.20 -29.72
C GLY A 380 -16.63 22.54 -30.02
N ILE A 381 -15.60 22.75 -29.18
CA ILE A 381 -14.23 22.33 -29.48
C ILE A 381 -13.81 21.22 -28.51
N LEU A 382 -13.40 20.09 -29.07
CA LEU A 382 -12.89 18.94 -28.33
C LEU A 382 -11.45 19.17 -27.82
N PRO A 383 -10.99 18.44 -26.79
CA PRO A 383 -9.66 18.60 -26.20
C PRO A 383 -8.44 18.48 -27.14
N ASN A 384 -8.59 17.88 -28.31
CA ASN A 384 -7.60 17.80 -29.39
C ASN A 384 -7.68 18.95 -30.42
N GLY A 385 -8.60 19.90 -30.25
CA GLY A 385 -8.85 21.01 -31.17
C GLY A 385 -9.84 20.73 -32.31
N THR A 386 -10.41 19.53 -32.43
CA THR A 386 -11.43 19.24 -33.47
C THR A 386 -12.82 19.71 -33.03
N GLN A 387 -13.68 20.06 -33.99
CA GLN A 387 -15.07 20.40 -33.73
C GLN A 387 -15.86 19.15 -33.30
N MET A 388 -16.74 19.25 -32.29
CA MET A 388 -17.70 18.19 -31.97
C MET A 388 -18.89 18.17 -32.94
N VAL A 389 -19.48 16.99 -33.11
CA VAL A 389 -20.68 16.75 -33.93
C VAL A 389 -21.92 17.28 -33.22
N THR A 390 -22.01 17.08 -31.90
CA THR A 390 -23.10 17.60 -31.08
C THR A 390 -23.01 19.13 -30.99
N GLN A 391 -24.11 19.82 -31.30
CA GLN A 391 -24.17 21.28 -31.21
C GLN A 391 -23.90 21.75 -29.76
N ALA A 392 -23.11 22.83 -29.59
CA ALA A 392 -22.78 23.42 -28.30
C ALA A 392 -23.99 23.98 -27.51
N ILE A 393 -23.91 23.92 -26.18
CA ILE A 393 -24.86 24.52 -25.23
C ILE A 393 -24.58 26.01 -25.10
N ASP A 394 -25.61 26.87 -25.04
CA ASP A 394 -25.41 28.31 -24.78
C ASP A 394 -24.69 28.47 -23.43
N TYR A 395 -23.62 29.26 -23.39
CA TYR A 395 -22.86 29.50 -22.16
C TYR A 395 -23.74 30.04 -21.03
N LYS A 396 -24.85 30.74 -21.35
CA LYS A 396 -25.86 31.18 -20.36
C LYS A 396 -26.58 29.99 -19.75
N ASP A 397 -27.01 29.02 -20.54
CA ASP A 397 -27.65 27.79 -20.05
C ASP A 397 -26.69 26.98 -19.15
N ILE A 398 -25.37 26.99 -19.40
CA ILE A 398 -24.40 26.41 -18.45
C ILE A 398 -24.30 27.27 -17.17
N TYR A 399 -24.11 28.59 -17.31
CA TYR A 399 -23.95 29.50 -16.17
C TYR A 399 -25.17 29.52 -15.23
N ASP A 400 -26.38 29.53 -15.80
CA ASP A 400 -27.64 29.67 -15.08
C ASP A 400 -28.10 28.38 -14.41
N TYR A 401 -27.62 27.20 -14.82
CA TYR A 401 -28.10 25.91 -14.30
C TYR A 401 -27.01 25.05 -13.65
N TRP A 402 -25.75 25.05 -14.11
CA TRP A 402 -24.73 24.10 -13.68
C TRP A 402 -24.49 24.08 -12.16
N SER A 403 -24.44 25.25 -11.52
CA SER A 403 -24.18 25.38 -10.08
C SER A 403 -25.44 25.69 -9.25
N LYS A 404 -26.65 25.57 -9.81
CA LYS A 404 -27.91 25.84 -9.10
C LYS A 404 -28.56 24.55 -8.59
N ASP A 405 -29.35 24.67 -7.53
CA ASP A 405 -30.13 23.56 -6.97
C ASP A 405 -31.39 23.27 -7.82
N VAL A 406 -31.17 22.80 -9.05
CA VAL A 406 -32.21 22.52 -10.08
C VAL A 406 -32.47 21.04 -10.31
N LEU A 407 -31.71 20.13 -9.69
CA LEU A 407 -31.92 18.70 -9.84
C LEU A 407 -33.06 18.20 -8.94
N PRO A 408 -33.88 17.24 -9.42
CA PRO A 408 -34.73 16.43 -8.56
C PRO A 408 -33.87 15.48 -7.70
N LYS A 409 -34.51 14.65 -6.87
CA LYS A 409 -33.82 13.60 -6.12
C LYS A 409 -33.30 12.50 -7.07
N LEU A 410 -32.07 12.65 -7.54
CA LEU A 410 -31.34 11.63 -8.31
C LEU A 410 -30.75 10.53 -7.42
N PRO A 411 -30.38 9.36 -7.96
CA PRO A 411 -29.73 8.28 -7.20
C PRO A 411 -28.42 8.74 -6.56
N SER A 412 -28.19 8.45 -5.28
CA SER A 412 -26.93 8.75 -4.57
C SER A 412 -25.77 7.87 -5.06
N ALA A 413 -24.55 8.25 -4.71
CA ALA A 413 -23.36 7.43 -4.87
C ALA A 413 -22.88 6.99 -3.46
N GLY A 414 -22.84 5.68 -3.20
CA GLY A 414 -22.52 5.18 -1.85
C GLY A 414 -23.40 5.81 -0.76
N SER A 415 -22.77 6.31 0.30
CA SER A 415 -23.43 7.01 1.41
C SER A 415 -23.52 8.54 1.21
N SER A 416 -23.27 9.05 0.00
CA SER A 416 -23.41 10.48 -0.30
C SER A 416 -24.83 11.00 -0.02
N ARG A 417 -24.87 12.11 0.73
CA ARG A 417 -26.08 12.90 0.96
C ARG A 417 -26.75 13.32 -0.35
N VAL A 418 -28.04 13.66 -0.29
CA VAL A 418 -28.78 14.22 -1.43
C VAL A 418 -28.05 15.43 -2.00
N VAL A 419 -27.83 15.41 -3.32
CA VAL A 419 -27.17 16.49 -4.06
C VAL A 419 -28.16 17.12 -5.03
N LYS A 420 -28.22 18.44 -5.06
CA LYS A 420 -29.26 19.20 -5.79
C LYS A 420 -28.76 19.98 -7.00
N SER A 421 -27.45 20.15 -7.18
CA SER A 421 -26.90 20.87 -8.34
C SER A 421 -26.17 19.95 -9.33
N PRO A 422 -26.24 20.21 -10.65
CA PRO A 422 -25.50 19.46 -11.66
C PRO A 422 -24.00 19.35 -11.34
N ASN A 423 -23.38 20.46 -10.93
CA ASN A 423 -22.00 20.52 -10.45
C ASN A 423 -21.75 19.50 -9.34
N ASP A 424 -22.42 19.65 -8.19
CA ASP A 424 -22.12 18.83 -7.04
C ASP A 424 -22.42 17.34 -7.34
N TYR A 425 -23.42 17.04 -8.18
CA TYR A 425 -23.81 15.68 -8.54
C TYR A 425 -22.80 14.99 -9.45
N PHE A 426 -22.28 15.73 -10.44
CA PHE A 426 -21.21 15.25 -11.31
C PHE A 426 -19.90 15.09 -10.53
N MET A 427 -19.57 16.06 -9.66
CA MET A 427 -18.37 16.00 -8.83
C MET A 427 -18.40 14.86 -7.81
N ASP A 428 -19.57 14.49 -7.28
CA ASP A 428 -19.71 13.31 -6.39
C ASP A 428 -19.29 12.00 -7.07
N ARG A 429 -19.35 11.90 -8.42
CA ARG A 429 -18.89 10.73 -9.18
C ARG A 429 -17.38 10.67 -9.39
N PHE A 430 -16.65 11.79 -9.28
CA PHE A 430 -15.18 11.76 -9.17
C PHE A 430 -14.70 11.26 -7.81
N GLY A 431 -15.58 11.30 -6.81
CA GLY A 431 -15.31 10.84 -5.45
C GLY A 431 -15.64 11.91 -4.41
N SER A 432 -16.09 11.48 -3.25
CA SER A 432 -16.42 12.35 -2.12
C SER A 432 -16.28 11.62 -0.78
N LYS A 433 -16.57 12.28 0.34
CA LYS A 433 -16.57 11.63 1.66
C LYS A 433 -17.57 10.46 1.75
N GLY A 434 -18.69 10.52 1.00
CA GLY A 434 -19.73 9.48 0.94
C GLY A 434 -19.60 8.51 -0.25
N ASN A 435 -18.91 8.93 -1.31
CA ASN A 435 -18.57 8.10 -2.46
C ASN A 435 -17.05 7.94 -2.59
N ARG A 436 -16.44 7.05 -1.81
CA ARG A 436 -14.99 6.84 -1.84
C ARG A 436 -14.51 5.87 -2.92
N LEU A 437 -15.41 5.05 -3.47
CA LEU A 437 -15.13 4.02 -4.49
C LEU A 437 -14.31 4.52 -5.70
N PRO A 438 -14.49 5.75 -6.22
CA PRO A 438 -13.69 6.22 -7.36
C PRO A 438 -12.22 6.50 -7.05
N PHE A 439 -11.84 6.63 -5.77
CA PHE A 439 -10.48 6.98 -5.39
C PHE A 439 -9.55 5.78 -5.53
N LEU A 440 -8.58 5.93 -6.42
CA LEU A 440 -7.41 5.07 -6.51
C LEU A 440 -6.21 5.78 -5.90
N LEU A 441 -5.37 5.00 -5.24
CA LEU A 441 -4.29 5.49 -4.41
C LEU A 441 -2.97 5.29 -5.15
N LEU A 442 -2.10 6.28 -5.01
CA LEU A 442 -1.01 6.53 -5.93
C LEU A 442 0.15 7.17 -5.17
N ASP A 443 1.37 6.72 -5.46
CA ASP A 443 2.60 7.33 -4.96
C ASP A 443 2.58 8.86 -5.19
N ARG A 444 3.16 9.63 -4.26
CA ARG A 444 3.11 11.10 -4.32
C ARG A 444 3.79 11.67 -5.57
N ASN A 445 4.98 11.19 -5.92
CA ASN A 445 5.71 11.68 -7.09
C ASN A 445 4.97 11.32 -8.38
N LEU A 446 4.47 10.08 -8.44
CA LEU A 446 3.67 9.58 -9.55
C LEU A 446 2.35 10.35 -9.69
N ASN A 447 1.70 10.72 -8.59
CA ASN A 447 0.48 11.53 -8.58
C ASN A 447 0.74 13.00 -8.94
N GLN A 448 1.87 13.59 -8.54
CA GLN A 448 2.29 14.92 -8.99
C GLN A 448 2.52 14.95 -10.51
N VAL A 449 3.26 13.97 -11.05
CA VAL A 449 3.52 13.86 -12.49
C VAL A 449 2.24 13.59 -13.29
N LYS A 450 1.35 12.73 -12.77
CA LYS A 450 -0.03 12.58 -13.29
C LYS A 450 -0.77 13.92 -13.28
N GLY A 451 -0.71 14.69 -12.19
CA GLY A 451 -1.31 16.02 -12.10
C GLY A 451 -0.81 16.98 -13.18
N ARG A 452 0.47 16.90 -13.57
CA ARG A 452 1.04 17.68 -14.69
C ARG A 452 0.54 17.18 -16.05
N ILE A 453 0.59 15.87 -16.30
CA ILE A 453 0.13 15.22 -17.55
C ILE A 453 -1.35 15.53 -17.86
N PHE A 454 -2.20 15.57 -16.85
CA PHE A 454 -3.64 15.80 -17.02
C PHE A 454 -4.08 17.26 -16.88
N SER A 455 -3.17 18.15 -16.47
CA SER A 455 -3.38 19.59 -16.50
C SER A 455 -3.29 20.18 -17.90
N ASP A 456 -3.64 21.45 -18.03
CA ASP A 456 -3.42 22.23 -19.26
C ASP A 456 -1.97 22.73 -19.41
N GLY A 457 -1.06 22.31 -18.51
CA GLY A 457 0.36 22.65 -18.58
C GLY A 457 1.04 22.02 -19.81
N ALA A 458 1.72 22.86 -20.60
CA ALA A 458 2.35 22.43 -21.86
C ALA A 458 3.53 21.44 -21.69
N THR A 459 4.06 21.26 -20.48
CA THR A 459 5.26 20.46 -20.20
C THR A 459 5.20 19.79 -18.81
N VAL A 460 5.81 18.61 -18.67
CA VAL A 460 5.89 17.88 -17.38
C VAL A 460 7.08 18.36 -16.52
N GLN A 461 8.09 18.93 -17.16
CA GLN A 461 9.25 19.58 -16.55
C GLN A 461 9.47 20.94 -17.23
N ASP A 462 9.83 21.96 -16.45
CA ASP A 462 10.16 23.28 -16.98
C ASP A 462 11.33 23.21 -18.00
N PRO A 463 11.19 23.77 -19.21
CA PRO A 463 12.23 23.72 -20.24
C PRO A 463 13.55 24.39 -19.85
N SER A 464 13.51 25.45 -19.03
CA SER A 464 14.73 26.16 -18.61
C SER A 464 15.52 25.34 -17.58
N LEU A 465 14.82 24.70 -16.66
CA LEU A 465 15.37 23.75 -15.70
C LEU A 465 15.95 22.51 -16.41
N PHE A 466 15.22 21.94 -17.39
CA PHE A 466 15.73 20.83 -18.19
C PHE A 466 17.03 21.20 -18.92
N ALA A 467 17.06 22.35 -19.62
CA ALA A 467 18.26 22.80 -20.32
C ALA A 467 19.45 23.05 -19.37
N LYS A 468 19.19 23.61 -18.17
CA LYS A 468 20.20 23.79 -17.11
C LYS A 468 20.75 22.46 -16.61
N LEU A 469 19.87 21.49 -16.33
CA LEU A 469 20.25 20.16 -15.84
C LEU A 469 21.03 19.39 -16.91
N LEU A 470 20.54 19.33 -18.14
CA LEU A 470 21.23 18.66 -19.26
C LEU A 470 22.66 19.18 -19.45
N LYS A 471 22.86 20.50 -19.42
CA LYS A 471 24.19 21.12 -19.50
C LYS A 471 25.07 20.76 -18.29
N ALA A 472 24.51 20.67 -17.09
CA ALA A 472 25.23 20.26 -15.89
C ALA A 472 25.63 18.77 -15.95
N THR A 473 24.70 17.88 -16.34
CA THR A 473 24.94 16.44 -16.49
C THR A 473 26.05 16.15 -17.49
N ILE A 474 26.04 16.81 -18.66
CA ILE A 474 27.09 16.68 -19.69
C ILE A 474 28.46 17.15 -19.17
N LYS A 475 28.50 18.29 -18.45
CA LYS A 475 29.76 18.85 -17.93
C LYS A 475 30.32 18.05 -16.74
N GLY A 476 29.45 17.55 -15.86
CA GLY A 476 29.83 16.90 -14.60
C GLY A 476 30.01 15.39 -14.71
N GLY A 477 29.48 14.74 -15.74
CA GLY A 477 29.52 13.28 -15.88
C GLY A 477 28.65 12.53 -14.85
N ASN A 478 27.76 13.23 -14.14
CA ASN A 478 26.93 12.70 -13.06
C ASN A 478 25.55 13.41 -13.01
N GLY A 479 24.67 13.00 -12.09
CA GLY A 479 23.36 13.64 -11.91
C GLY A 479 22.42 13.49 -13.12
N HIS A 480 22.46 12.34 -13.80
CA HIS A 480 21.58 12.06 -14.95
C HIS A 480 20.12 11.81 -14.55
N ASP A 481 19.87 11.44 -13.29
CA ASP A 481 18.52 11.28 -12.74
C ASP A 481 17.68 12.56 -12.91
N GLY A 482 18.28 13.75 -12.76
CA GLY A 482 17.58 15.04 -12.93
C GLY A 482 16.99 15.30 -14.32
N ILE A 483 17.50 14.62 -15.36
CA ILE A 483 16.96 14.69 -16.74
C ILE A 483 16.20 13.43 -17.15
N LEU A 484 16.43 12.28 -16.48
CA LEU A 484 15.80 11.00 -16.80
C LEU A 484 14.56 10.70 -15.93
N ASP A 485 14.54 11.06 -14.65
CA ASP A 485 13.42 10.79 -13.75
C ASP A 485 12.09 11.40 -14.24
N PRO A 486 12.00 12.66 -14.73
CA PRO A 486 10.75 13.21 -15.25
C PRO A 486 10.17 12.39 -16.41
N ILE A 487 11.04 11.78 -17.23
CA ILE A 487 10.67 10.90 -18.33
C ILE A 487 10.18 9.55 -17.78
N LYS A 488 10.97 8.92 -16.91
CA LYS A 488 10.66 7.68 -16.18
C LYS A 488 9.33 7.75 -15.44
N TRP A 489 9.08 8.82 -14.69
CA TRP A 489 7.82 9.05 -13.98
C TRP A 489 6.66 9.24 -14.95
N THR A 490 6.86 9.92 -16.08
CA THR A 490 5.82 10.08 -17.11
C THR A 490 5.40 8.74 -17.70
N ILE A 491 6.37 7.91 -18.10
CA ILE A 491 6.12 6.53 -18.56
C ILE A 491 5.44 5.72 -17.46
N SER A 492 5.89 5.86 -16.22
CA SER A 492 5.34 5.15 -15.05
C SER A 492 3.88 5.49 -14.77
N VAL A 493 3.42 6.74 -15.04
CA VAL A 493 2.00 7.10 -14.91
C VAL A 493 1.17 6.25 -15.85
N PHE A 494 1.57 6.10 -17.10
CA PHE A 494 0.82 5.27 -18.06
C PHE A 494 0.97 3.77 -17.81
N ARG A 495 2.11 3.30 -17.27
CA ARG A 495 2.21 1.93 -16.74
C ARG A 495 1.19 1.67 -15.65
N TYR A 496 1.07 2.58 -14.69
CA TYR A 496 0.07 2.50 -13.61
C TYR A 496 -1.36 2.54 -14.16
N LEU A 497 -1.72 3.53 -14.98
CA LEU A 497 -3.08 3.69 -15.54
C LEU A 497 -3.53 2.51 -16.41
N ASN A 498 -2.59 1.73 -16.97
CA ASN A 498 -2.88 0.57 -17.81
C ASN A 498 -2.76 -0.79 -17.08
N ARG A 499 -2.46 -0.83 -15.76
CA ARG A 499 -2.61 -2.05 -14.96
C ARG A 499 -4.08 -2.50 -14.97
N ALA A 500 -4.34 -3.80 -14.95
CA ALA A 500 -5.67 -4.34 -15.28
C ALA A 500 -6.75 -3.78 -14.34
N GLU A 501 -6.45 -3.81 -13.05
CA GLU A 501 -7.27 -3.39 -11.92
C GLU A 501 -7.42 -1.85 -11.80
N VAL A 502 -6.36 -1.08 -12.09
CA VAL A 502 -6.41 0.39 -12.17
C VAL A 502 -7.31 0.82 -13.31
N ARG A 503 -7.08 0.22 -14.48
CA ARG A 503 -7.79 0.46 -15.73
C ARG A 503 -9.27 0.11 -15.60
N GLU A 504 -9.60 -1.02 -14.97
CA GLU A 504 -10.99 -1.41 -14.68
C GLU A 504 -11.69 -0.35 -13.82
N GLN A 505 -11.09 0.10 -12.72
CA GLN A 505 -11.68 1.14 -11.88
C GLN A 505 -11.79 2.49 -12.61
N ILE A 506 -10.84 2.85 -13.48
CA ILE A 506 -10.95 4.03 -14.36
C ILE A 506 -12.16 3.90 -15.30
N GLN A 507 -12.38 2.74 -15.92
CA GLN A 507 -13.54 2.54 -16.78
C GLN A 507 -14.86 2.61 -15.98
N LYS A 508 -14.93 2.00 -14.78
CA LYS A 508 -16.08 2.13 -13.86
C LYS A 508 -16.35 3.60 -13.50
N ASN A 509 -15.30 4.38 -13.25
CA ASN A 509 -15.42 5.82 -12.97
C ASN A 509 -15.95 6.59 -14.20
N ARG A 510 -15.44 6.31 -15.40
CA ARG A 510 -15.93 6.91 -16.66
C ARG A 510 -17.39 6.55 -16.93
N GLN A 511 -17.79 5.30 -16.73
CA GLN A 511 -19.20 4.88 -16.78
C GLN A 511 -20.07 5.69 -15.80
N GLY A 512 -19.62 5.86 -14.54
CA GLY A 512 -20.32 6.63 -13.52
C GLY A 512 -20.47 8.12 -13.87
N LEU A 513 -19.44 8.72 -14.47
CA LEU A 513 -19.47 10.10 -14.96
C LEU A 513 -20.43 10.26 -16.16
N LEU A 514 -20.43 9.32 -17.11
CA LEU A 514 -21.36 9.31 -18.24
C LEU A 514 -22.81 9.09 -17.79
N ALA A 515 -23.05 8.21 -16.81
CA ALA A 515 -24.36 8.02 -16.21
C ALA A 515 -24.87 9.31 -15.53
N ALA A 516 -24.00 10.03 -14.83
CA ALA A 516 -24.36 11.31 -14.23
C ALA A 516 -24.65 12.41 -15.28
N SER A 517 -23.89 12.50 -16.38
CA SER A 517 -24.23 13.47 -17.45
C SER A 517 -25.55 13.11 -18.14
N SER A 518 -25.88 11.83 -18.28
CA SER A 518 -27.18 11.34 -18.76
C SER A 518 -28.32 11.79 -17.85
N GLN A 519 -28.19 11.56 -16.55
CA GLN A 519 -29.20 11.93 -15.54
C GLN A 519 -29.38 13.45 -15.43
N ILE A 520 -28.29 14.24 -15.51
CA ILE A 520 -28.35 15.71 -15.57
C ILE A 520 -29.07 16.17 -16.84
N SER A 521 -28.77 15.57 -18.00
CA SER A 521 -29.41 15.91 -19.28
C SER A 521 -30.91 15.63 -19.29
N GLY A 522 -31.34 14.52 -18.67
CA GLY A 522 -32.76 14.19 -18.50
C GLY A 522 -33.48 15.07 -17.47
N ALA A 523 -32.77 15.54 -16.44
CA ALA A 523 -33.34 16.37 -15.37
C ALA A 523 -33.41 17.87 -15.71
N VAL A 524 -32.50 18.40 -16.52
CA VAL A 524 -32.38 19.83 -16.82
C VAL A 524 -32.51 20.05 -18.33
N PRO A 525 -33.69 20.46 -18.85
CA PRO A 525 -33.94 20.56 -20.30
C PRO A 525 -32.96 21.49 -21.06
N ARG A 526 -32.42 22.51 -20.38
CA ARG A 526 -31.38 23.41 -20.93
C ARG A 526 -30.02 22.75 -21.12
N LEU A 527 -29.74 21.69 -20.37
CA LEU A 527 -28.52 20.88 -20.44
C LEU A 527 -28.72 19.54 -21.17
N LYS A 528 -29.82 19.37 -21.93
CA LYS A 528 -30.22 18.08 -22.56
C LYS A 528 -29.15 17.42 -23.47
N ARG A 529 -28.20 18.19 -23.99
CA ARG A 529 -27.09 17.72 -24.85
C ARG A 529 -25.82 17.35 -24.08
N LEU A 530 -25.75 17.59 -22.77
CA LEU A 530 -24.54 17.39 -21.97
C LEU A 530 -24.06 15.94 -22.02
N HIS A 531 -24.96 14.95 -22.12
CA HIS A 531 -24.58 13.55 -22.24
C HIS A 531 -23.88 13.24 -23.57
N GLU A 532 -24.47 13.64 -24.70
CA GLU A 532 -23.93 13.44 -26.06
C GLU A 532 -22.56 14.11 -26.19
N ILE A 533 -22.45 15.37 -25.74
CA ILE A 533 -21.18 16.11 -25.66
C ILE A 533 -20.14 15.37 -24.81
N HIS A 534 -20.57 14.81 -23.67
CA HIS A 534 -19.68 14.07 -22.78
C HIS A 534 -19.18 12.75 -23.40
N GLN A 535 -19.98 12.09 -24.24
CA GLN A 535 -19.57 10.89 -24.98
C GLN A 535 -18.47 11.23 -26.02
N GLU A 536 -18.59 12.34 -26.75
CA GLU A 536 -17.53 12.81 -27.65
C GLU A 536 -16.28 13.28 -26.91
N PHE A 537 -16.45 13.94 -25.76
CA PHE A 537 -15.38 14.51 -24.95
C PHE A 537 -14.50 13.46 -24.25
N ASP A 538 -15.09 12.46 -23.60
CA ASP A 538 -14.44 11.59 -22.61
C ASP A 538 -13.15 10.93 -23.15
N TYR A 539 -13.28 10.10 -24.19
CA TYR A 539 -12.10 9.46 -24.78
C TYR A 539 -11.15 10.46 -25.47
N ASN A 540 -11.68 11.53 -26.07
CA ASN A 540 -10.88 12.56 -26.72
C ASN A 540 -9.95 13.26 -25.71
N TRP A 541 -10.45 13.56 -24.51
CA TRP A 541 -9.67 14.12 -23.41
C TRP A 541 -8.50 13.20 -23.02
N TYR A 542 -8.78 11.93 -22.75
CA TYR A 542 -7.74 10.94 -22.41
C TYR A 542 -6.72 10.76 -23.54
N ARG A 543 -7.17 10.68 -24.80
CA ARG A 543 -6.29 10.57 -25.97
C ARG A 543 -5.38 11.78 -26.10
N ALA A 544 -5.92 12.99 -26.08
CA ALA A 544 -5.16 14.23 -26.25
C ALA A 544 -4.04 14.37 -25.20
N ARG A 545 -4.33 14.09 -23.92
CA ARG A 545 -3.31 14.11 -22.85
C ARG A 545 -2.26 13.01 -23.04
N THR A 546 -2.67 11.82 -23.47
CA THR A 546 -1.74 10.71 -23.75
C THR A 546 -0.78 11.04 -24.90
N ASP A 547 -1.31 11.57 -26.01
CA ASP A 547 -0.51 11.87 -27.19
C ASP A 547 0.45 13.05 -26.92
N ASN A 548 0.02 14.06 -26.16
CA ASN A 548 0.88 15.13 -25.67
C ASN A 548 2.01 14.60 -24.77
N ALA A 549 1.71 13.72 -23.81
CA ALA A 549 2.72 13.12 -22.94
C ALA A 549 3.71 12.24 -23.72
N ARG A 550 3.25 11.44 -24.68
CA ARG A 550 4.11 10.62 -25.55
C ARG A 550 5.03 11.50 -26.39
N LYS A 551 4.49 12.56 -27.00
CA LYS A 551 5.26 13.54 -27.79
C LYS A 551 6.31 14.25 -26.94
N TRP A 552 5.95 14.65 -25.70
CA TRP A 552 6.89 15.27 -24.77
C TRP A 552 8.02 14.31 -24.38
N VAL A 553 7.71 13.06 -24.01
CA VAL A 553 8.72 12.03 -23.70
C VAL A 553 9.70 11.82 -24.85
N ILE A 554 9.21 11.58 -26.06
CA ILE A 554 10.06 11.36 -27.24
C ILE A 554 10.93 12.60 -27.50
N GLY A 555 10.35 13.81 -27.44
CA GLY A 555 11.09 15.06 -27.63
C GLY A 555 12.19 15.30 -26.59
N GLN A 556 11.98 14.93 -25.31
CA GLN A 556 13.05 15.01 -24.31
C GLN A 556 14.17 14.00 -24.60
N LEU A 557 13.83 12.76 -24.94
CA LEU A 557 14.81 11.71 -25.27
C LEU A 557 15.68 12.08 -26.47
N ASP A 558 15.07 12.65 -27.52
CA ASP A 558 15.79 13.15 -28.70
C ASP A 558 16.72 14.33 -28.36
N LEU A 559 16.32 15.22 -27.44
CA LEU A 559 17.17 16.32 -26.97
C LEU A 559 18.38 15.81 -26.15
N ILE A 560 18.18 14.81 -25.28
CA ILE A 560 19.26 14.18 -24.52
C ILE A 560 20.25 13.51 -25.47
N GLU A 561 19.77 12.64 -26.36
CA GLU A 561 20.60 11.93 -27.35
C GLU A 561 21.42 12.89 -28.21
N ASN A 562 20.78 13.90 -28.81
CA ASN A 562 21.46 14.90 -29.63
C ASN A 562 22.54 15.66 -28.85
N ALA A 563 22.32 15.97 -27.58
CA ALA A 563 23.26 16.71 -26.76
C ALA A 563 24.46 15.84 -26.32
N PHE A 564 24.23 14.56 -25.99
CA PHE A 564 25.29 13.62 -25.62
C PHE A 564 26.15 13.22 -26.83
N GLN A 565 25.55 12.98 -28.01
CA GLN A 565 26.29 12.67 -29.24
C GLN A 565 27.19 13.82 -29.71
N LYS A 566 26.83 15.08 -29.40
CA LYS A 566 27.59 16.29 -29.77
C LYS A 566 28.56 16.76 -28.67
N ALA A 567 28.58 16.10 -27.51
CA ALA A 567 29.43 16.51 -26.39
C ALA A 567 30.89 16.14 -26.65
N SER A 568 31.78 17.12 -26.47
CA SER A 568 33.23 16.95 -26.56
C SER A 568 33.91 17.65 -25.38
N PRO A 569 34.76 16.96 -24.58
CA PRO A 569 35.02 15.52 -24.62
C PRO A 569 33.77 14.68 -24.29
N VAL A 570 33.80 13.38 -24.61
CA VAL A 570 32.69 12.45 -24.33
C VAL A 570 32.43 12.38 -22.80
N PRO A 571 31.19 12.60 -22.32
CA PRO A 571 30.88 12.56 -20.90
C PRO A 571 31.10 11.17 -20.28
N ALA A 572 31.59 11.12 -19.04
CA ALA A 572 31.89 9.85 -18.34
C ALA A 572 30.66 8.93 -18.17
N ASN A 573 29.46 9.50 -18.10
CA ASN A 573 28.18 8.79 -18.01
C ASN A 573 27.51 8.53 -19.37
N TYR A 574 28.19 8.78 -20.50
CA TYR A 574 27.60 8.65 -21.84
C TYR A 574 26.90 7.30 -22.06
N LYS A 575 27.58 6.18 -21.74
CA LYS A 575 27.01 4.84 -21.93
C LYS A 575 25.71 4.66 -21.15
N THR A 576 25.73 4.93 -19.85
CA THR A 576 24.56 4.80 -18.96
C THR A 576 23.38 5.62 -19.46
N VAL A 577 23.61 6.88 -19.85
CA VAL A 577 22.54 7.75 -20.35
C VAL A 577 21.99 7.26 -21.68
N MET A 578 22.85 6.86 -22.62
CA MET A 578 22.40 6.39 -23.94
C MET A 578 21.67 5.05 -23.87
N ASP A 579 22.11 4.12 -23.01
CA ASP A 579 21.40 2.86 -22.74
C ASP A 579 19.98 3.14 -22.19
N THR A 580 19.86 4.01 -21.18
CA THR A 580 18.55 4.38 -20.61
C THR A 580 17.66 5.15 -21.60
N VAL A 581 18.24 5.97 -22.47
CA VAL A 581 17.48 6.65 -23.53
C VAL A 581 16.90 5.64 -24.53
N ALA A 582 17.66 4.62 -24.93
CA ALA A 582 17.18 3.56 -25.82
C ALA A 582 16.07 2.71 -25.16
N GLU A 583 16.20 2.41 -23.87
CA GLU A 583 15.15 1.77 -23.07
C GLU A 583 13.88 2.63 -23.05
N PHE A 584 13.96 3.91 -22.66
CA PHE A 584 12.79 4.79 -22.57
C PHE A 584 12.13 5.06 -23.93
N LYS A 585 12.89 5.09 -25.04
CA LYS A 585 12.31 5.12 -26.40
C LYS A 585 11.47 3.87 -26.68
N THR A 586 11.93 2.70 -26.23
CA THR A 586 11.18 1.43 -26.31
C THR A 586 9.95 1.43 -25.40
N GLU A 587 10.06 2.00 -24.20
CA GLU A 587 8.96 2.09 -23.23
C GLU A 587 7.90 3.14 -23.56
N ALA A 588 8.21 4.15 -24.39
CA ALA A 588 7.24 5.16 -24.81
C ALA A 588 5.98 4.55 -25.48
N ARG A 589 6.06 3.33 -26.02
CA ARG A 589 4.92 2.54 -26.53
C ARG A 589 3.89 2.17 -25.46
N LEU A 590 4.25 2.22 -24.18
CA LEU A 590 3.39 1.95 -23.02
C LEU A 590 2.52 3.17 -22.65
N ILE A 591 2.85 4.35 -23.17
CA ILE A 591 2.02 5.56 -23.06
C ILE A 591 0.79 5.39 -23.96
N LYS A 592 -0.29 4.84 -23.38
CA LYS A 592 -1.56 4.53 -24.05
C LYS A 592 -2.74 5.06 -23.22
N PRO A 593 -3.81 5.56 -23.87
CA PRO A 593 -5.01 5.98 -23.16
C PRO A 593 -5.77 4.75 -22.63
N PRO A 594 -6.64 4.90 -21.61
CA PRO A 594 -7.65 3.88 -21.32
C PRO A 594 -8.48 3.57 -22.58
N PRO A 595 -9.02 2.34 -22.75
CA PRO A 595 -9.75 1.99 -23.96
C PRO A 595 -10.96 2.88 -24.22
N GLU A 596 -11.22 3.15 -25.50
CA GLU A 596 -12.22 4.08 -25.99
C GLU A 596 -13.60 3.84 -25.37
N ASP A 597 -14.16 2.64 -25.56
CA ASP A 597 -15.42 2.24 -24.94
C ASP A 597 -15.25 1.95 -23.43
N PRO A 598 -15.89 2.74 -22.54
CA PRO A 598 -15.86 2.49 -21.11
C PRO A 598 -16.66 1.24 -20.70
N LYS A 599 -17.52 0.68 -21.55
CA LYS A 599 -18.35 -0.51 -21.26
C LYS A 599 -17.71 -1.84 -21.65
N LYS A 600 -16.66 -1.85 -22.49
CA LYS A 600 -16.09 -3.07 -23.09
C LYS A 600 -15.13 -3.81 -22.14
N TYR A 601 -15.62 -4.21 -20.97
CA TYR A 601 -14.90 -4.98 -19.95
C TYR A 601 -15.77 -6.09 -19.36
N HIS A 602 -15.66 -7.26 -19.99
CA HIS A 602 -15.91 -8.59 -19.44
C HIS A 602 -14.79 -9.50 -19.96
#